data_AF-A0ABC9YMN2-F1
#
_entry.id   AF-A0ABC9YMN2-F1
#
_cell.length_a   1.000
_cell.length_b   1.000
_cell.length_c   1.000
_cell.angle_alpha   90.00
_cell.angle_beta   90.00
_cell.angle_gamma   90.00
#
_symmetry.space_group_name_H-M   'P 1'
#
loop_
_entity.id
_entity.type
_entity.pdbx_description
1 polymer ?
#
loop_
_entity_poly.entity_id
_entity_poly.type
_entity_poly.pdbx_seq_one_letter_code
_entity_poly.pdbx_strand_id
1 'polypeptide(L)'
;MAEFAALRAEIDTRISLQQAILVLQLTTAGAIFSFALSNPSRTRFLLILPLTTYALCARHSLHHFGIVRLGTYIRESLSRRVPGELQWEDWLIAHPRVPLRFVAWANPLYLTFPGAAALALAWSAPRTFASRDDLSVPLRVGFSGIWLVGLAATALCLYLVWTITAAHRYRIPPAPTE
;
A
#
# COMPACT_ATOMS: atom_id res chain seq x y z
N MET A 1 -5.73 26.90 18.65
CA MET A 1 -6.00 25.59 19.29
C MET A 1 -7.08 24.79 18.57
N ALA A 2 -8.23 25.38 18.19
CA ALA A 2 -9.27 24.67 17.45
C ALA A 2 -8.80 24.05 16.11
N GLU A 3 -8.02 24.79 15.32
CA GLU A 3 -7.45 24.29 14.05
C GLU A 3 -6.55 23.06 14.28
N PHE A 4 -5.65 23.11 15.25
CA PHE A 4 -4.80 21.97 15.61
C PHE A 4 -5.61 20.73 16.01
N ALA A 5 -6.64 20.92 16.84
CA ALA A 5 -7.53 19.82 17.25
C ALA A 5 -8.27 19.22 16.04
N ALA A 6 -8.76 20.05 15.12
CA ALA A 6 -9.42 19.60 13.89
C ALA A 6 -8.47 18.81 12.98
N LEU A 7 -7.23 19.27 12.79
CA LEU A 7 -6.24 18.56 11.99
C LEU A 7 -5.82 17.22 12.60
N ARG A 8 -5.71 17.16 13.93
CA ARG A 8 -5.43 15.90 14.62
C ARG A 8 -6.57 14.89 14.44
N ALA A 9 -7.83 15.33 14.57
CA ALA A 9 -8.99 14.48 14.31
C ALA A 9 -9.03 13.97 12.86
N GLU A 10 -8.65 14.80 11.89
CA GLU A 10 -8.53 14.41 10.48
C GLU A 10 -7.42 13.36 10.28
N ILE A 11 -6.27 13.50 10.95
CA ILE A 11 -5.20 12.48 10.94
C ILE A 11 -5.70 11.15 11.50
N ASP A 12 -6.37 11.17 12.66
CA ASP A 12 -6.90 9.96 13.31
C ASP A 12 -7.95 9.26 12.42
N THR A 13 -8.79 10.04 11.74
CA THR A 13 -9.76 9.52 10.76
C THR A 13 -9.06 8.86 9.59
N ARG A 14 -8.00 9.49 9.04
CA ARG A 14 -7.21 8.92 7.92
C ARG A 14 -6.48 7.64 8.32
N ILE A 15 -5.92 7.57 9.52
CA ILE A 15 -5.28 6.34 10.05
C ILE A 15 -6.31 5.22 10.15
N SER A 16 -7.49 5.51 10.69
CA SER A 16 -8.59 4.54 10.80
C SER A 16 -9.01 4.00 9.43
N LEU A 17 -9.11 4.87 8.41
CA LEU A 17 -9.40 4.46 7.03
C LEU A 17 -8.27 3.60 6.43
N GLN A 18 -7.00 3.89 6.73
CA GLN A 18 -5.87 3.05 6.28
C GLN A 18 -5.94 1.63 6.85
N GLN A 19 -6.28 1.50 8.13
CA GLN A 19 -6.46 0.19 8.78
C GLN A 19 -7.65 -0.56 8.18
N ALA A 20 -8.78 0.13 7.95
CA ALA A 20 -9.94 -0.48 7.29
C ALA A 20 -9.61 -1.00 5.88
N ILE A 21 -8.82 -0.26 5.10
CA ILE A 21 -8.37 -0.70 3.77
C ILE A 21 -7.45 -1.93 3.86
N LEU A 22 -6.56 -1.98 4.85
CA LEU A 22 -5.68 -3.14 5.05
C LEU A 22 -6.49 -4.39 5.40
N VAL A 23 -7.45 -4.28 6.31
CA VAL A 23 -8.37 -5.37 6.68
C VAL A 23 -9.16 -5.83 5.46
N LEU A 24 -9.75 -4.90 4.71
CA LEU A 24 -10.49 -5.21 3.49
C LEU A 24 -9.63 -5.95 2.47
N GLN A 25 -8.40 -5.49 2.23
CA GLN A 25 -7.47 -6.16 1.32
C GLN A 25 -7.17 -7.60 1.77
N LEU A 26 -6.87 -7.82 3.05
CA LEU A 26 -6.62 -9.15 3.59
C LEU A 26 -7.83 -10.07 3.47
N THR A 27 -9.02 -9.58 3.80
CA THR A 27 -10.27 -10.34 3.68
C THR A 27 -10.60 -10.66 2.22
N THR A 28 -10.51 -9.67 1.33
CA THR A 28 -10.77 -9.88 -0.10
C THR A 28 -9.76 -10.84 -0.73
N ALA A 29 -8.47 -10.70 -0.42
CA ALA A 29 -7.44 -11.63 -0.88
C ALA A 29 -7.70 -13.04 -0.36
N GLY A 30 -7.92 -13.21 0.94
CA GLY A 30 -8.21 -14.51 1.54
C GLY A 30 -9.46 -15.17 0.94
N ALA A 31 -10.52 -14.41 0.72
CA ALA A 31 -11.76 -14.91 0.11
C ALA A 31 -11.56 -15.34 -1.35
N ILE A 32 -10.90 -14.52 -2.16
CA ILE A 32 -10.64 -14.82 -3.57
C ILE A 32 -9.70 -16.02 -3.72
N PHE A 33 -8.63 -16.10 -2.91
CA PHE A 33 -7.74 -17.26 -2.90
C PHE A 33 -8.48 -18.53 -2.49
N SER A 34 -9.25 -18.50 -1.41
CA SER A 34 -10.03 -19.66 -0.94
C SER A 34 -11.03 -20.13 -2.01
N PHE A 35 -11.73 -19.17 -2.63
CA PHE A 35 -12.66 -19.46 -3.72
C PHE A 35 -11.95 -20.07 -4.94
N ALA A 36 -10.81 -19.53 -5.35
CA ALA A 36 -10.05 -20.02 -6.49
C ALA A 36 -9.41 -21.40 -6.23
N LEU A 37 -9.01 -21.69 -5.00
CA LEU A 37 -8.43 -22.98 -4.60
C LEU A 37 -9.49 -24.08 -4.45
N SER A 38 -10.75 -23.72 -4.19
CA SER A 38 -11.85 -24.69 -4.01
C SER A 38 -12.15 -25.54 -5.26
N ASN A 39 -11.81 -25.06 -6.46
CA ASN A 39 -11.96 -25.83 -7.69
C ASN A 39 -10.94 -25.35 -8.73
N PRO A 40 -10.20 -26.27 -9.38
CA PRO A 40 -9.37 -25.97 -10.53
C PRO A 40 -10.05 -25.00 -11.51
N SER A 41 -11.27 -25.22 -11.99
CA SER A 41 -11.91 -24.34 -12.98
C SER A 41 -12.01 -22.85 -12.60
N ARG A 42 -11.88 -22.52 -11.30
CA ARG A 42 -12.00 -21.16 -10.75
C ARG A 42 -10.68 -20.39 -10.67
N THR A 43 -9.54 -20.98 -11.06
CA THR A 43 -8.23 -20.30 -10.90
C THR A 43 -8.13 -18.97 -11.65
N ARG A 44 -8.88 -18.76 -12.74
CA ARG A 44 -8.88 -17.48 -13.48
C ARG A 44 -9.51 -16.31 -12.70
N PHE A 45 -10.31 -16.59 -11.67
CA PHE A 45 -10.83 -15.54 -10.78
C PHE A 45 -9.73 -14.83 -9.97
N LEU A 46 -8.53 -15.44 -9.84
CA LEU A 46 -7.38 -14.78 -9.24
C LEU A 46 -6.97 -13.49 -9.98
N LEU A 47 -7.31 -13.37 -11.27
CA LEU A 47 -7.02 -12.16 -12.06
C LEU A 47 -7.78 -10.91 -11.59
N ILE A 48 -8.81 -11.07 -10.75
CA ILE A 48 -9.49 -9.95 -10.09
C ILE A 48 -8.54 -9.28 -9.08
N LEU A 49 -7.68 -10.09 -8.45
CA LEU A 49 -6.91 -9.64 -7.29
C LEU A 49 -5.89 -8.53 -7.59
N PRO A 50 -5.12 -8.57 -8.69
CA PRO A 50 -4.22 -7.47 -9.04
C PRO A 50 -4.92 -6.13 -9.19
N LEU A 51 -6.14 -6.13 -9.73
CA LEU A 51 -6.92 -4.90 -9.96
C LEU A 51 -7.48 -4.33 -8.66
N THR A 52 -8.10 -5.19 -7.82
CA THR A 52 -8.66 -4.76 -6.53
C THR A 52 -7.56 -4.34 -5.56
N THR A 53 -6.45 -5.07 -5.55
CA THR A 53 -5.25 -4.73 -4.78
C THR A 53 -4.74 -3.35 -5.17
N TYR A 54 -4.66 -3.04 -6.46
CA TYR A 54 -4.24 -1.71 -6.92
C TYR A 54 -5.18 -0.60 -6.48
N ALA A 55 -6.48 -0.77 -6.64
CA ALA A 55 -7.45 0.23 -6.20
C ALA A 55 -7.34 0.51 -4.69
N LEU A 56 -7.20 -0.53 -3.87
CA LEU A 56 -7.04 -0.41 -2.43
C LEU A 56 -5.67 0.18 -2.05
N CYS A 57 -4.59 -0.22 -2.72
CA CYS A 57 -3.25 0.31 -2.51
C CYS A 57 -3.18 1.81 -2.84
N ALA A 58 -3.77 2.23 -3.96
CA ALA A 58 -3.87 3.64 -4.34
C ALA A 58 -4.65 4.45 -3.29
N ARG A 59 -5.78 3.92 -2.79
CA ARG A 59 -6.55 4.56 -1.73
C ARG A 59 -5.77 4.66 -0.42
N HIS A 60 -5.09 3.59 -0.02
CA HIS A 60 -4.21 3.60 1.15
C HIS A 60 -3.10 4.65 1.04
N SER A 61 -2.49 4.76 -0.15
CA SER A 61 -1.45 5.73 -0.45
C SER A 61 -1.94 7.17 -0.36
N LEU A 62 -3.16 7.44 -0.85
CA LEU A 62 -3.78 8.76 -0.74
C LEU A 62 -3.94 9.21 0.73
N HIS A 63 -4.37 8.30 1.61
CA HIS A 63 -4.47 8.60 3.04
C HIS A 63 -3.09 8.82 3.67
N HIS A 64 -2.09 8.00 3.30
CA HIS A 64 -0.71 8.17 3.79
C HIS A 64 -0.16 9.56 3.45
N PHE A 65 -0.20 9.96 2.17
CA PHE A 65 0.28 11.27 1.75
C PHE A 65 -0.53 12.41 2.37
N GLY A 66 -1.83 12.22 2.59
CA GLY A 66 -2.66 13.15 3.33
C GLY A 66 -2.16 13.38 4.75
N ILE A 67 -1.89 12.31 5.51
CA ILE A 67 -1.34 12.39 6.88
C ILE A 67 0.01 13.10 6.88
N VAL A 68 0.90 12.73 5.95
CA VAL A 68 2.22 13.36 5.82
C VAL A 68 2.10 14.86 5.54
N ARG A 69 1.19 15.28 4.65
CA ARG A 69 0.94 16.70 4.36
C ARG A 69 0.39 17.45 5.58
N LEU A 70 -0.56 16.85 6.30
CA LEU A 70 -1.12 17.45 7.52
C LEU A 70 -0.06 17.62 8.61
N GLY A 71 0.75 16.59 8.88
CA GLY A 71 1.85 16.69 9.84
C GLY A 71 2.90 17.74 9.42
N THR A 72 3.20 17.84 8.13
CA THR A 72 4.10 18.87 7.59
C THR A 72 3.55 20.28 7.85
N TYR A 73 2.25 20.50 7.60
CA TYR A 73 1.59 21.78 7.86
C TYR A 73 1.56 22.13 9.35
N ILE A 74 1.25 21.16 10.21
CA ILE A 74 1.26 21.34 11.67
C ILE A 74 2.64 21.84 12.11
N ARG A 75 3.70 21.12 11.73
CA ARG A 75 5.08 21.45 12.09
C ARG A 75 5.50 22.83 11.59
N GLU A 76 5.26 23.13 10.31
CA GLU A 76 5.81 24.32 9.66
C GLU A 76 5.01 25.60 9.96
N SER A 77 3.69 25.48 10.16
CA SER A 77 2.78 26.63 10.26
C SER A 77 2.14 26.80 11.63
N LEU A 78 1.74 25.70 12.30
CA LEU A 78 1.01 25.77 13.57
C LEU A 78 1.94 25.72 14.78
N SER A 79 2.96 24.87 14.79
CA SER A 79 3.89 24.73 15.92
C SER A 79 4.62 26.04 16.23
N ARG A 80 4.90 26.87 15.21
CA ARG A 80 5.49 28.21 15.40
C ARG A 80 4.57 29.23 16.08
N ARG A 81 3.25 28.99 16.11
CA ARG A 81 2.22 29.93 16.58
C ARG A 81 1.65 29.56 17.96
N VAL A 82 2.00 28.40 18.51
CA VAL A 82 1.52 27.94 19.82
C VAL A 82 2.57 28.29 20.89
N PRO A 83 2.23 29.08 21.93
CA PRO A 83 3.14 29.33 23.04
C PRO A 83 3.32 28.05 23.85
N GLY A 84 4.57 27.59 24.00
CA GLY A 84 4.91 26.28 24.58
C GLY A 84 5.44 25.36 23.49
N GLU A 85 6.75 25.12 23.51
CA GLU A 85 7.44 24.34 22.48
C GLU A 85 6.86 22.92 22.41
N LEU A 86 6.24 22.58 21.28
CA LEU A 86 5.83 21.21 20.95
C LEU A 86 7.08 20.39 20.59
N GLN A 87 7.93 20.13 21.59
CA GLN A 87 9.25 19.52 21.42
C GLN A 87 9.21 18.05 20.98
N TRP A 88 8.04 17.40 20.96
CA TRP A 88 7.96 15.99 20.56
C TRP A 88 8.39 15.78 19.11
N GLU A 89 7.98 16.64 18.19
CA GLU A 89 8.35 16.50 16.77
C GLU A 89 9.85 16.77 16.57
N ASP A 90 10.39 17.80 17.24
CA ASP A 90 11.82 18.13 17.20
C ASP A 90 12.67 17.04 17.86
N TRP A 91 12.22 16.48 18.99
CA TRP A 91 12.85 15.35 19.66
C TRP A 91 12.88 14.12 18.76
N LEU A 92 11.80 13.84 18.03
CA LEU A 92 11.71 12.71 17.11
C LEU A 92 12.64 12.86 15.89
N ILE A 93 12.85 14.09 15.43
CA ILE A 93 13.83 14.41 14.37
C ILE A 93 15.26 14.25 14.89
N ALA A 94 15.53 14.70 16.12
CA ALA A 94 16.82 14.56 16.78
C ALA A 94 17.15 13.10 17.15
N HIS A 95 16.13 12.27 17.35
CA HIS A 95 16.25 10.85 17.69
C HIS A 95 15.58 9.97 16.62
N PRO A 96 16.11 9.96 15.39
CA PRO A 96 15.55 9.15 14.33
C PRO A 96 15.60 7.68 14.75
N ARG A 97 14.46 7.00 14.70
CA ARG A 97 14.42 5.54 14.89
C ARG A 97 15.29 4.92 13.81
N VAL A 98 16.40 4.31 14.19
CA VAL A 98 17.27 3.57 13.26
C VAL A 98 16.44 2.43 12.68
N PRO A 99 16.03 2.49 11.40
CA PRO A 99 15.32 1.36 10.83
C PRO A 99 16.34 0.24 10.69
N LEU A 100 16.12 -0.88 11.38
CA LEU A 100 16.86 -2.11 11.11
C LEU A 100 16.73 -2.38 9.59
N ARG A 101 17.85 -2.30 8.84
CA ARG A 101 17.85 -2.34 7.36
C ARG A 101 17.09 -3.55 6.79
N PHE A 102 17.08 -4.66 7.53
CA PHE A 102 16.36 -5.88 7.19
C PHE A 102 14.83 -5.80 7.46
N VAL A 103 14.39 -5.04 8.46
CA VAL A 103 12.96 -4.88 8.80
C VAL A 103 12.24 -3.95 7.83
N ALA A 104 12.98 -3.09 7.12
CA ALA A 104 12.38 -2.23 6.08
C ALA A 104 11.75 -3.05 4.93
N TRP A 105 12.29 -4.23 4.63
CA TRP A 105 11.69 -5.19 3.69
C TRP A 105 10.53 -5.99 4.30
N ALA A 106 10.54 -6.16 5.62
CA ALA A 106 9.46 -6.79 6.38
C ALA A 106 8.23 -5.87 6.56
N ASN A 107 8.15 -4.75 5.84
CA ASN A 107 6.97 -3.91 5.88
C ASN A 107 5.78 -4.71 5.34
N PRO A 108 4.73 -4.93 6.16
CA PRO A 108 3.59 -5.76 5.78
C PRO A 108 2.88 -5.27 4.52
N LEU A 109 3.01 -3.98 4.17
CA LEU A 109 2.43 -3.41 2.95
C LEU A 109 2.95 -4.08 1.67
N TYR A 110 4.22 -4.51 1.64
CA TYR A 110 4.74 -5.24 0.47
C TYR A 110 4.10 -6.62 0.33
N LEU A 111 3.82 -7.29 1.44
CA LEU A 111 3.17 -8.60 1.43
C LEU A 111 1.68 -8.49 1.09
N THR A 112 0.98 -7.56 1.72
CA THR A 112 -0.49 -7.46 1.61
C THR A 112 -0.95 -6.91 0.27
N PHE A 113 -0.21 -5.96 -0.32
CA PHE A 113 -0.57 -5.37 -1.61
C PHE A 113 0.14 -6.07 -2.78
N PRO A 114 1.36 -5.65 -3.20
CA PRO A 114 1.96 -6.23 -4.39
C PRO A 114 2.26 -7.74 -4.24
N GLY A 115 2.52 -8.23 -3.02
CA GLY A 115 2.72 -9.66 -2.76
C GLY A 115 1.49 -10.51 -3.08
N ALA A 116 0.32 -10.15 -2.56
CA ALA A 116 -0.93 -10.87 -2.85
C ALA A 116 -1.26 -10.86 -4.35
N ALA A 117 -1.12 -9.71 -5.02
CA ALA A 117 -1.33 -9.57 -6.45
C ALA A 117 -0.34 -10.39 -7.28
N ALA A 118 0.96 -10.37 -6.93
CA ALA A 118 1.99 -11.15 -7.60
C ALA A 118 1.75 -12.66 -7.45
N LEU A 119 1.36 -13.12 -6.26
CA LEU A 119 0.99 -14.51 -6.03
C LEU A 119 -0.21 -14.93 -6.89
N ALA A 120 -1.24 -14.08 -7.00
CA ALA A 120 -2.39 -14.34 -7.86
C ALA A 120 -2.00 -14.42 -9.36
N LEU A 121 -1.12 -13.55 -9.84
CA LEU A 121 -0.61 -13.59 -11.21
C LEU A 121 0.23 -14.83 -11.48
N ALA A 122 1.13 -15.17 -10.56
CA ALA A 122 1.98 -16.36 -10.66
C ALA A 122 1.14 -17.64 -10.70
N TRP A 123 0.12 -17.74 -9.84
CA TRP A 123 -0.74 -18.91 -9.75
C TRP A 123 -1.69 -19.05 -10.93
N SER A 124 -2.13 -17.93 -11.53
CA SER A 124 -3.00 -17.95 -12.71
C SER A 124 -2.23 -18.12 -14.03
N ALA A 125 -0.92 -17.83 -14.08
CA ALA A 125 -0.14 -17.85 -15.31
C ALA A 125 -0.19 -19.20 -16.09
N PRO A 126 -0.05 -20.38 -15.47
CA PRO A 126 -0.12 -21.64 -16.20
C PRO A 126 -1.48 -21.85 -16.88
N ARG A 127 -2.57 -21.44 -16.23
CA ARG A 127 -3.95 -21.58 -16.76
C ARG A 127 -4.28 -20.58 -17.86
N THR A 128 -3.54 -19.48 -17.91
CA THR A 128 -3.68 -18.44 -18.94
C THR A 128 -2.85 -18.77 -20.17
N PHE A 129 -1.61 -19.26 -20.00
CA PHE A 129 -0.66 -19.41 -21.10
C PHE A 129 -0.32 -20.86 -21.49
N ALA A 130 -0.30 -21.80 -20.54
CA ALA A 130 0.19 -23.17 -20.77
C ALA A 130 -0.93 -24.23 -20.85
N SER A 131 -2.12 -23.94 -20.31
CA SER A 131 -3.25 -24.87 -20.29
C SER A 131 -3.75 -25.19 -21.70
N ARG A 132 -3.85 -26.49 -22.01
CA ARG A 132 -4.54 -27.01 -23.21
C ARG A 132 -6.05 -27.13 -22.97
N ASP A 133 -6.63 -26.12 -22.34
CA ASP A 133 -8.07 -26.09 -22.09
C ASP A 133 -8.82 -25.84 -23.41
N ASP A 134 -10.03 -26.39 -23.54
CA ASP A 134 -10.98 -26.20 -24.66
C ASP A 134 -11.55 -24.77 -24.77
N LEU A 135 -10.82 -23.77 -24.29
CA LEU A 135 -11.22 -22.37 -24.42
C LEU A 135 -11.08 -21.89 -25.85
N SER A 136 -12.12 -21.21 -26.31
CA SER A 136 -12.11 -20.45 -27.55
C SER A 136 -10.96 -19.43 -27.55
N VAL A 137 -10.35 -19.23 -28.72
CA VAL A 137 -9.24 -18.30 -28.92
C VAL A 137 -9.54 -16.90 -28.38
N PRO A 138 -10.74 -16.30 -28.60
CA PRO A 138 -11.05 -14.98 -28.09
C PRO A 138 -11.00 -14.89 -26.56
N LEU A 139 -11.49 -15.90 -25.84
CA LEU A 139 -11.46 -15.91 -24.37
C LEU A 139 -10.03 -16.00 -23.85
N ARG A 140 -9.16 -16.78 -24.51
CA ARG A 140 -7.75 -16.89 -24.15
C ARG A 140 -7.03 -15.55 -24.28
N VAL A 141 -7.23 -14.86 -25.41
CA VAL A 141 -6.70 -13.51 -25.64
C VAL A 141 -7.21 -12.53 -24.58
N GLY A 142 -8.50 -12.59 -24.24
CA GLY A 142 -9.09 -11.78 -23.18
C GLY A 142 -8.42 -11.98 -21.82
N PHE A 143 -8.24 -13.23 -21.38
CA PHE A 143 -7.58 -13.53 -20.12
C PHE A 143 -6.10 -13.13 -20.11
N SER A 144 -5.38 -13.30 -21.22
CA SER A 144 -4.00 -12.81 -21.36
C SER A 144 -3.93 -11.29 -21.25
N GLY A 145 -4.88 -10.57 -21.86
CA GLY A 145 -4.99 -9.12 -21.72
C GLY A 145 -5.21 -8.68 -20.28
N ILE A 146 -6.15 -9.33 -19.57
CA ILE A 146 -6.40 -9.06 -18.14
C ILE A 146 -5.15 -9.36 -17.30
N TRP A 147 -4.42 -10.44 -17.60
CA TRP A 147 -3.18 -10.77 -16.89
C TRP A 147 -2.11 -9.68 -17.07
N LEU A 148 -1.94 -9.15 -18.29
CA LEU A 148 -1.00 -8.05 -18.56
C LEU A 148 -1.40 -6.75 -17.84
N VAL A 149 -2.68 -6.41 -17.84
CA VAL A 149 -3.20 -5.27 -17.06
C VAL A 149 -2.96 -5.49 -15.58
N GLY A 150 -3.18 -6.72 -15.08
CA GLY A 150 -2.89 -7.10 -13.70
C GLY A 150 -1.40 -6.97 -13.34
N LEU A 151 -0.50 -7.35 -14.25
CA LEU A 151 0.94 -7.16 -14.07
C LEU A 151 1.30 -5.68 -13.95
N ALA A 152 0.76 -4.83 -14.83
CA ALA A 152 0.97 -3.38 -14.75
C ALA A 152 0.42 -2.80 -13.44
N ALA A 153 -0.78 -3.21 -13.02
CA ALA A 153 -1.38 -2.81 -11.74
C ALA A 153 -0.52 -3.24 -10.54
N THR A 154 0.08 -4.43 -10.59
CA THR A 154 0.98 -4.95 -9.55
C THR A 154 2.29 -4.16 -9.49
N ALA A 155 2.85 -3.79 -10.64
CA ALA A 155 4.03 -2.93 -10.70
C ALA A 155 3.75 -1.53 -10.12
N LEU A 156 2.57 -0.95 -10.41
CA LEU A 156 2.13 0.31 -9.83
C LEU A 156 1.93 0.21 -8.31
N CYS A 157 1.36 -0.88 -7.80
CA CYS A 157 1.31 -1.16 -6.35
C CYS A 157 2.71 -1.14 -5.73
N LEU A 158 3.65 -1.86 -6.35
CA LEU A 158 5.02 -1.93 -5.84
C LEU A 158 5.66 -0.55 -5.80
N TYR A 159 5.48 0.24 -6.85
CA TYR A 159 5.93 1.63 -6.89
C TYR A 159 5.31 2.49 -5.78
N LEU A 160 3.99 2.39 -5.56
CA LEU A 160 3.30 3.13 -4.50
C LEU A 160 3.81 2.75 -3.10
N VAL A 161 3.92 1.46 -2.78
CA VAL A 161 4.45 1.00 -1.49
C VAL A 161 5.92 1.42 -1.33
N TRP A 162 6.70 1.36 -2.41
CA TRP A 162 8.07 1.85 -2.40
C TRP A 162 8.14 3.35 -2.09
N THR A 163 7.35 4.19 -2.75
CA THR A 163 7.33 5.64 -2.47
C THR A 163 6.93 5.95 -1.03
N ILE A 164 5.92 5.27 -0.47
CA ILE A 164 5.52 5.40 0.94
C ILE A 164 6.69 5.10 1.89
N THR A 165 7.40 4.00 1.64
CA THR A 165 8.48 3.53 2.52
C THR A 165 9.80 4.27 2.32
N ALA A 166 10.08 4.74 1.10
CA ALA A 166 11.24 5.53 0.78
C ALA A 166 11.11 6.98 1.28
N ALA A 167 9.90 7.57 1.24
CA ALA A 167 9.65 8.93 1.75
C ALA A 167 9.99 9.09 3.25
N HIS A 168 9.88 8.02 4.04
CA HIS A 168 10.35 8.01 5.43
C HIS A 168 11.88 8.06 5.57
N ARG A 169 12.66 7.60 4.59
CA ARG A 169 14.13 7.57 4.67
C ARG A 169 14.78 8.93 4.39
N TYR A 170 14.14 9.80 3.61
CA TYR A 170 14.74 11.07 3.16
C TYR A 170 14.39 12.31 4.00
N ARG A 171 13.54 12.16 5.03
CA ARG A 171 13.12 13.29 5.89
C ARG A 171 13.93 13.45 7.18
N ILE A 172 14.95 12.63 7.40
CA ILE A 172 15.89 12.81 8.51
C ILE A 172 17.07 13.62 7.93
N PRO A 173 17.21 14.92 8.23
CA PRO A 173 18.42 15.63 7.86
C PRO A 173 19.64 14.96 8.52
N PRO A 174 20.82 14.96 7.86
CA PRO A 174 22.04 14.48 8.52
C PRO A 174 22.23 15.25 9.83
N ALA A 175 22.63 14.56 10.89
CA ALA A 175 22.94 15.19 12.17
C ALA A 175 23.90 16.37 11.93
N PRO A 176 23.70 17.52 12.59
CA PRO A 176 24.65 18.61 12.49
C PRO A 176 26.03 18.08 12.89
N THR A 177 26.99 18.20 11.98
CA THR A 177 28.40 17.97 12.29
C THR A 177 28.83 19.06 13.26
N GLU A 178 29.18 18.67 14.48
CA GLU A 178 29.86 19.52 15.47
C GLU A 178 31.19 20.05 14.93
#